data_AF-A0A7U9EXG8-F1
#
_entry.id   AF-A0A7U9EXG8-F1
#
_cell.length_a   1.000
_cell.length_b   1.000
_cell.length_c   1.000
_cell.angle_alpha   90.00
_cell.angle_beta   90.00
_cell.angle_gamma   90.00
#
_symmetry.space_group_name_H-M   'P 1'
#
loop_
_entity.id
_entity.type
_entity.pdbx_description
1 polymer ?
#
loop_
_entity_poly.entity_id
_entity_poly.type
_entity_poly.pdbx_seq_one_letter_code
_entity_poly.pdbx_strand_id
1 'polypeptide(L)' 'MYNVKNDEISDILLELLKYDNIEVDDIEVVEEALALFGKRRLDFVDTLLYAYNKVKGYQVYTFDKKLDKMLEE' A
#
# COMPACT_ATOMS: atom_id res chain seq x y z
N MET A 1 17.65 12.43 4.73
CA MET A 1 16.61 11.38 4.65
C MET A 1 17.35 10.06 4.58
N TYR A 2 17.03 9.10 5.46
CA TYR A 2 17.76 7.83 5.54
C TYR A 2 17.74 7.10 4.19
N ASN A 3 18.87 6.56 3.76
CA ASN A 3 19.10 6.05 2.40
C ASN A 3 18.56 4.63 2.19
N VAL A 4 17.38 4.32 2.76
CA VAL A 4 16.75 3.00 2.71
C VAL A 4 15.82 2.96 1.50
N LYS A 5 15.82 1.85 0.77
CA LYS A 5 14.98 1.69 -0.42
C LYS A 5 13.55 1.27 -0.02
N ASN A 6 12.56 1.67 -0.83
CA ASN A 6 11.15 1.38 -0.54
C ASN A 6 10.82 -0.12 -0.56
N ASP A 7 11.48 -0.90 -1.40
CA ASP A 7 11.36 -2.36 -1.44
C ASP A 7 11.83 -2.99 -0.12
N GLU A 8 12.99 -2.57 0.39
CA GLU A 8 13.51 -3.00 1.70
C GLU A 8 12.56 -2.61 2.85
N ILE A 9 12.01 -1.40 2.82
CA ILE A 9 10.99 -0.98 3.81
C ILE A 9 9.75 -1.88 3.72
N SER A 10 9.29 -2.19 2.51
CA SER A 10 8.09 -3.01 2.29
C SER A 10 8.30 -4.43 2.80
N ASP A 11 9.44 -5.04 2.49
CA ASP A 11 9.77 -6.41 2.91
C ASP A 11 9.83 -6.52 4.43
N ILE A 12 10.52 -5.58 5.10
CA ILE A 12 10.64 -5.58 6.57
C ILE A 12 9.28 -5.38 7.24
N LEU A 13 8.45 -4.46 6.74
CA LEU A 13 7.12 -4.23 7.29
C LEU A 13 6.19 -5.42 7.06
N LEU A 14 6.23 -6.03 5.87
CA LEU A 14 5.47 -7.25 5.59
C LEU A 14 5.87 -8.40 6.51
N GLU A 15 7.17 -8.57 6.77
CA GLU A 15 7.66 -9.58 7.71
C GLU A 15 7.17 -9.29 9.13
N LEU A 16 7.25 -8.03 9.59
CA LEU A 16 6.75 -7.60 10.89
C LEU A 16 5.26 -7.91 11.06
N LEU A 17 4.43 -7.57 10.07
CA LEU A 17 2.98 -7.76 10.13
C LEU A 17 2.54 -9.23 10.11
N LYS A 18 3.44 -10.14 9.74
CA LYS A 18 3.19 -11.60 9.70
C LYS A 18 3.48 -12.31 11.02
N TYR A 19 4.00 -11.61 12.03
CA TYR A 19 4.21 -12.22 13.33
C TYR A 19 2.85 -12.54 13.99
N ASP A 20 2.71 -13.77 14.50
CA ASP A 20 1.45 -14.29 15.08
C ASP A 20 0.87 -13.45 16.23
N ASN A 21 1.69 -12.61 16.87
CA ASN A 21 1.30 -11.74 17.98
C ASN A 21 0.98 -10.30 17.55
N ILE A 22 0.92 -10.03 16.24
CA ILE A 22 0.52 -8.74 15.69
C ILE A 22 -0.81 -8.92 14.97
N GLU A 23 -1.82 -8.22 15.46
CA GLU A 23 -3.13 -8.15 14.79
C GLU A 23 -3.13 -6.94 13.84
N VAL A 24 -3.56 -7.19 12.61
CA VAL A 24 -3.65 -6.19 11.55
C VAL A 24 -5.03 -6.29 10.92
N ASP A 25 -5.77 -5.19 10.98
CA ASP A 25 -7.05 -5.09 10.29
C ASP A 25 -6.82 -5.09 8.78
N ASP A 26 -7.63 -5.87 8.06
CA ASP A 26 -7.59 -5.98 6.61
C ASP A 26 -6.17 -6.23 6.06
N ILE A 27 -5.47 -7.23 6.61
CA ILE A 27 -4.09 -7.58 6.23
C ILE A 27 -3.88 -7.67 4.72
N GLU A 28 -4.84 -8.19 3.96
CA GLU A 28 -4.81 -8.29 2.49
C GLU A 28 -4.67 -6.91 1.82
N VAL A 29 -5.32 -5.88 2.36
CA VAL A 29 -5.23 -4.50 1.88
C VAL A 29 -3.84 -3.94 2.19
N VAL A 30 -3.35 -4.17 3.41
CA VAL A 30 -2.04 -3.69 3.84
C VAL A 30 -0.91 -4.35 3.04
N GLU A 31 -1.03 -5.65 2.76
CA GLU A 31 -0.07 -6.39 1.92
C GLU A 31 0.00 -5.82 0.50
N GLU A 32 -1.15 -5.57 -0.14
CA GLU A 32 -1.19 -4.96 -1.48
C GLU A 32 -0.64 -3.54 -1.48
N ALA A 33 -0.96 -2.74 -0.45
CA ALA A 33 -0.46 -1.37 -0.31
C ALA A 33 1.07 -1.32 -0.18
N LEU A 34 1.65 -2.20 0.64
CA LEU A 34 3.11 -2.32 0.81
C LEU A 34 3.77 -2.85 -0.46
N ALA A 35 3.19 -3.87 -1.11
CA ALA A 35 3.72 -4.40 -2.36
C ALA A 35 3.76 -3.32 -3.48
N LEU A 36 2.75 -2.45 -3.55
CA LEU A 36 2.74 -1.34 -4.50
C LEU A 36 3.72 -0.23 -4.12
N PHE A 37 3.83 0.10 -2.83
CA PHE A 37 4.76 1.09 -2.29
C PHE A 37 6.23 0.74 -2.55
N GLY A 38 6.59 -0.55 -2.44
CA GLY A 38 7.94 -1.04 -2.75
C GLY A 38 8.28 -0.96 -4.24
N LYS A 39 7.29 -1.16 -5.12
CA LYS A 39 7.49 -1.21 -6.59
C LYS A 39 7.42 0.15 -7.27
N ARG A 40 6.57 1.06 -6.80
CA ARG A 40 6.33 2.37 -7.40
C ARG A 40 6.75 3.47 -6.42
N ARG A 41 7.33 4.56 -6.93
CA ARG A 41 7.65 5.75 -6.12
C ARG A 41 6.38 6.56 -5.86
N LEU A 42 5.55 6.07 -4.95
CA LEU A 42 4.29 6.66 -4.49
C LEU A 42 4.35 6.89 -2.98
N ASP A 43 3.54 7.81 -2.50
CA ASP A 43 3.32 7.96 -1.07
C ASP A 43 2.47 6.78 -0.58
N PHE A 44 2.78 6.26 0.60
CA PHE A 44 2.11 5.06 1.14
C PHE A 44 0.59 5.24 1.28
N VAL A 45 0.12 6.46 1.55
CA VAL A 45 -1.32 6.74 1.64
C VAL A 45 -2.02 6.52 0.30
N ASP A 46 -1.39 6.88 -0.82
CA ASP A 46 -1.95 6.65 -2.16
C ASP A 46 -2.02 5.15 -2.47
N THR A 47 -0.99 4.38 -2.08
CA THR A 47 -0.98 2.93 -2.29
C THR A 47 -2.01 2.21 -1.43
N LEU A 48 -2.29 2.73 -0.22
CA LEU A 48 -3.35 2.22 0.64
C LEU A 48 -4.74 2.46 0.05
N LEU A 49 -5.00 3.66 -0.46
CA LEU A 49 -6.28 3.96 -1.14
C LEU A 49 -6.48 3.08 -2.37
N TYR A 50 -5.44 2.92 -3.19
CA TYR A 50 -5.46 1.98 -4.31
C TYR A 50 -5.76 0.55 -3.87
N ALA A 51 -5.12 0.07 -2.79
CA ALA A 51 -5.34 -1.28 -2.27
C ALA A 51 -6.80 -1.49 -1.80
N TYR A 52 -7.41 -0.50 -1.14
CA TYR A 52 -8.83 -0.59 -0.78
C TYR A 52 -9.75 -0.70 -2.01
N ASN A 53 -9.45 0.04 -3.08
CA ASN A 53 -10.18 -0.09 -4.33
C ASN A 53 -9.99 -1.48 -4.96
N LYS A 54 -8.74 -1.94 -5.08
CA LYS A 54 -8.40 -3.19 -5.76
C LYS A 54 -8.82 -4.45 -5.01
N VAL A 55 -8.61 -4.49 -3.69
CA VAL A 55 -8.85 -5.69 -2.86
C VAL A 55 -10.30 -5.78 -2.41
N LYS A 56 -10.90 -4.64 -2.02
CA LYS A 56 -12.26 -4.61 -1.43
C LYS A 56 -13.32 -4.01 -2.37
N GLY A 57 -12.94 -3.46 -3.52
CA GLY A 57 -13.87 -2.87 -4.49
C GLY A 57 -14.43 -1.50 -4.07
N TYR A 58 -13.79 -0.80 -3.12
CA TYR A 58 -14.26 0.51 -2.69
C TYR A 58 -14.09 1.56 -3.80
N GLN A 59 -15.10 2.41 -3.97
CA GLN A 59 -14.94 3.63 -4.77
C GLN A 59 -14.11 4.64 -4.00
N VAL A 60 -12.93 4.95 -4.52
CA VAL A 60 -12.06 6.01 -3.98
C VAL A 60 -12.36 7.30 -4.72
N TYR A 61 -12.55 8.38 -3.96
CA TYR A 61 -12.67 9.74 -4.50
C TYR A 61 -11.44 10.53 -4.11
N THR A 62 -10.75 11.09 -5.09
CA THR A 62 -9.54 11.88 -4.88
C THR A 62 -9.51 13.07 -5.84
N PHE A 63 -8.86 14.16 -5.42
CA PHE A 63 -8.54 15.28 -6.30
C PHE A 63 -7.15 15.14 -6.93
N ASP A 64 -6.36 14.15 -6.51
CA ASP A 64 -5.05 13.87 -7.09
C ASP A 64 -5.23 13.13 -8.42
N LYS A 65 -4.90 13.84 -9.51
CA LYS A 65 -5.04 13.31 -10.88
C LYS A 65 -4.14 12.12 -11.20
N LYS A 66 -3.06 11.88 -10.43
CA LYS A 66 -2.21 10.71 -10.61
C LYS A 66 -2.86 9.48 -9.98
N LEU A 67 -3.38 9.62 -8.76
CA LEU A 67 -4.10 8.54 -8.08
C LEU A 67 -5.39 8.19 -8.84
N ASP A 68 -6.14 9.19 -9.29
CA ASP A 68 -7.38 9.00 -10.07
C ASP A 68 -7.14 8.10 -11.30
N LYS A 69 -6.09 8.39 -12.07
CA LYS A 69 -5.68 7.55 -13.22
C LYS A 69 -5.26 6.14 -12.83
N MET A 70 -4.62 5.97 -11.67
CA MET A 70 -4.21 4.65 -11.20
C MET A 70 -5.41 3.79 -10.81
N LEU A 71 -6.49 4.40 -10.32
CA LEU A 71 -7.72 3.71 -9.94
C LEU A 71 -8.56 3.27 -11.16
N GLU A 72 -8.23 3.75 -12.36
CA GLU A 72 -8.86 3.38 -13.63
C GLU A 72 -8.13 2.22 -14.36
N GLU A 73 -6.96 1.77 -13.86
CA GLU A 73 -6.17 0.63 -14.40
C GLU A 73 -6.74 -0.74 -14.01
#